data_AF-A0ABD3VMW1-F1
#
_entry.id   AF-A0ABD3VMW1-F1
#
_cell.length_a   1.000
_cell.length_b   1.000
_cell.length_c   1.000
_cell.angle_alpha   90.00
_cell.angle_beta   90.00
_cell.angle_gamma   90.00
#
_symmetry.space_group_name_H-M   'P 1'
#
loop_
_entity.id
_entity.type
_entity.pdbx_description
1 polymer ?
#
loop_
_entity_poly.entity_id
_entity_poly.type
_entity_poly.pdbx_seq_one_letter_code
_entity_poly.pdbx_strand_id
1 'polypeptide(L)'
;MINPYRTTYIKWNMPKYCCDCVHHMPLRFICIVILLLQDAIIDFYLISYFGVYCLGWLASDIAVVIIFIATFVKSHIYFKKERARKLIDYPLHESHLPLSVISWALFAVVLSSKYAVLLKNVATELNELDFFGPNTLKTTTALAGVVFVLLLSSQHDAKSGSNRRRYIDELTWTVVFDILDGVDSTEILFVKEGRDVFFSGMDYIIITFCCLNFLVPTIPLITLSRTKFGEEKVSHRLILIHKLFLAYLVNLPLLITRMIIWHGSSRVVSIFSLKNIIIISMISYDVYEHFQDKEDTSVSNLDCGDVVSVTNGVSGDKY
;
A
#
# COMPACT_ATOMS: atom_id res chain seq x y z
N MET A 1 -53.00 -38.93 -19.45
CA MET A 1 -52.61 -38.26 -18.19
C MET A 1 -51.42 -37.36 -18.49
N ILE A 2 -51.67 -36.05 -18.61
CA ILE A 2 -50.66 -35.03 -18.92
C ILE A 2 -50.38 -34.31 -17.60
N ASN A 3 -49.13 -34.38 -17.13
CA ASN A 3 -48.69 -33.79 -15.86
C ASN A 3 -48.42 -32.28 -16.07
N PRO A 4 -49.19 -31.35 -15.46
CA PRO A 4 -49.11 -29.93 -15.79
C PRO A 4 -48.39 -29.15 -14.68
N TYR A 5 -47.13 -29.47 -14.37
CA TYR A 5 -46.31 -28.63 -13.49
C TYR A 5 -44.83 -28.65 -13.91
N ARG A 6 -44.53 -27.97 -15.02
CA ARG A 6 -43.17 -27.46 -15.26
C ARG A 6 -43.25 -26.08 -15.91
N THR A 7 -43.71 -25.12 -15.12
CA THR A 7 -43.62 -23.70 -15.46
C THR A 7 -42.16 -23.29 -15.34
N THR A 8 -41.46 -23.34 -16.46
CA THR A 8 -40.10 -22.82 -16.60
C THR A 8 -40.15 -21.30 -16.48
N TYR A 9 -39.90 -20.78 -15.28
CA TYR A 9 -39.63 -19.36 -15.08
C TYR A 9 -38.28 -19.04 -15.71
N ILE A 10 -38.28 -18.67 -17.00
CA ILE A 10 -37.15 -18.00 -17.64
C ILE A 10 -37.10 -16.59 -17.05
N LYS A 11 -36.44 -16.48 -15.90
CA LYS A 11 -36.06 -15.21 -15.31
C LYS A 11 -35.02 -14.60 -16.26
N TRP A 12 -35.44 -13.67 -17.09
CA TRP A 12 -34.55 -12.81 -17.89
C TRP A 12 -33.69 -11.98 -16.94
N ASN A 13 -32.62 -12.58 -16.42
CA ASN A 13 -31.53 -11.85 -15.80
C ASN A 13 -30.73 -11.19 -16.93
N MET A 14 -31.12 -9.97 -17.29
CA MET A 14 -30.21 -9.04 -17.95
C MET A 14 -28.88 -9.05 -17.18
N PRO A 15 -27.74 -9.13 -17.85
CA PRO A 15 -26.49 -9.48 -17.20
C PRO A 15 -25.98 -8.30 -16.36
N LYS A 16 -26.12 -8.39 -15.03
CA LYS A 16 -25.30 -7.64 -14.05
C LYS A 16 -23.80 -7.67 -14.38
N TYR A 17 -23.37 -8.64 -15.19
CA TYR A 17 -22.01 -8.85 -15.68
C TYR A 17 -21.47 -7.77 -16.64
N CYS A 18 -22.32 -6.97 -17.29
CA CYS A 18 -21.86 -5.88 -18.18
C CYS A 18 -21.43 -4.63 -17.38
N CYS A 19 -22.16 -4.31 -16.29
CA CYS A 19 -21.84 -3.17 -15.41
C CYS A 19 -20.46 -3.28 -14.76
N ASP A 20 -20.05 -4.47 -14.30
CA ASP A 20 -18.75 -4.64 -13.63
C ASP A 20 -17.57 -4.43 -14.60
N CYS A 21 -17.75 -4.67 -15.90
CA CYS A 21 -16.69 -4.45 -16.90
C CYS A 21 -16.50 -2.96 -17.22
N VAL A 22 -17.58 -2.18 -17.12
CA VAL A 22 -17.57 -0.72 -17.29
C VAL A 22 -16.98 -0.03 -16.05
N HIS A 23 -17.01 -0.64 -14.86
CA HIS A 23 -16.51 0.00 -13.64
C HIS A 23 -14.97 0.04 -13.53
N HIS A 24 -14.27 -0.99 -14.00
CA HIS A 24 -12.81 -1.10 -13.84
C HIS A 24 -11.99 -0.38 -14.92
N MET A 25 -12.58 -0.12 -16.10
CA MET A 25 -11.94 0.66 -17.17
C MET A 25 -11.68 2.14 -16.83
N PRO A 26 -12.65 2.91 -16.28
CA PRO A 26 -12.43 4.31 -15.94
C PRO A 26 -11.37 4.46 -14.85
N LEU A 27 -11.33 3.53 -13.88
CA LEU A 27 -10.30 3.52 -12.82
C LEU A 27 -8.87 3.45 -13.41
N ARG A 28 -8.65 2.54 -14.37
CA ARG A 28 -7.35 2.38 -15.05
C ARG A 28 -6.99 3.59 -15.89
N PHE A 29 -7.97 4.14 -16.61
CA PHE A 29 -7.78 5.37 -17.39
C PHE A 29 -7.40 6.55 -16.48
N ILE A 30 -8.15 6.77 -15.39
CA ILE A 30 -7.86 7.81 -14.40
C ILE A 30 -6.46 7.59 -13.80
N CYS A 31 -6.06 6.35 -13.51
CA CYS A 31 -4.72 6.05 -13.02
C CYS A 31 -3.63 6.51 -13.98
N ILE A 32 -3.76 6.19 -15.28
CA ILE A 32 -2.81 6.65 -16.30
C ILE A 32 -2.81 8.17 -16.42
N VAL A 33 -3.98 8.81 -16.40
CA VAL A 33 -4.07 10.28 -16.49
C VAL A 33 -3.38 10.96 -15.31
N ILE A 34 -3.60 10.47 -14.08
CA ILE A 34 -2.94 11.01 -12.89
C ILE A 34 -1.44 10.77 -12.95
N LEU A 35 -0.99 9.59 -13.38
CA LEU A 35 0.43 9.27 -13.53
C LEU A 35 1.10 10.21 -14.54
N LEU A 36 0.50 10.40 -15.72
CA LEU A 36 1.02 11.32 -16.74
C LEU A 36 1.03 12.77 -16.26
N LEU A 37 -0.01 13.20 -15.56
CA LEU A 37 -0.07 14.55 -14.99
C LEU A 37 1.03 14.74 -13.93
N GLN A 38 1.23 13.74 -13.06
CA GLN A 38 2.25 13.76 -12.03
C GLN A 38 3.66 13.85 -12.65
N ASP A 39 3.96 12.99 -13.63
CA ASP A 39 5.25 12.98 -14.30
C ASP A 39 5.49 14.29 -15.07
N ALA A 40 4.47 14.81 -15.76
CA ALA A 40 4.58 16.06 -16.50
C ALA A 40 4.90 17.27 -15.61
N ILE A 41 4.27 17.36 -14.43
CA ILE A 41 4.54 18.45 -13.49
C ILE A 41 5.96 18.31 -12.90
N ILE A 42 6.38 17.11 -12.52
CA ILE A 42 7.73 16.88 -11.97
C ILE A 42 8.82 17.16 -13.03
N ASP A 43 8.59 16.77 -14.28
CA ASP A 43 9.50 17.05 -15.38
C ASP A 43 9.56 18.54 -15.71
N PHE A 44 8.44 19.26 -15.58
CA PHE A 44 8.44 20.71 -15.71
C PHE A 44 9.40 21.36 -14.70
N TYR A 45 9.42 20.90 -13.44
CA TYR A 45 10.41 21.35 -12.46
C TYR A 45 11.84 20.99 -12.87
N LEU A 46 12.09 19.75 -13.29
CA LEU A 46 13.44 19.32 -13.69
C LEU A 46 13.97 20.13 -14.88
N ILE A 47 13.16 20.35 -15.91
CA ILE A 47 13.56 21.10 -17.11
C ILE A 47 13.76 22.58 -16.78
N SER A 48 12.92 23.17 -15.94
CA SER A 48 13.02 24.59 -15.58
C SER A 48 14.32 24.92 -14.84
N TYR A 49 14.82 24.01 -14.01
CA TYR A 49 16.01 24.26 -13.17
C TYR A 49 17.31 23.64 -13.71
N PHE A 50 17.26 22.49 -14.38
CA PHE A 50 18.44 21.79 -14.90
C PHE A 50 18.57 21.82 -16.43
N GLY A 51 17.58 22.38 -17.13
CA GLY A 51 17.56 22.46 -18.58
C GLY A 51 17.35 21.10 -19.27
N VAL A 52 17.69 21.05 -20.56
CA VAL A 52 17.42 19.91 -21.45
C VAL A 52 18.23 18.64 -21.14
N TYR A 53 19.28 18.73 -20.31
CA TYR A 53 20.05 17.54 -19.90
C TYR A 53 19.23 16.53 -19.09
N CYS A 54 18.13 16.97 -18.47
CA CYS A 54 17.20 16.11 -17.75
C CYS A 54 16.23 15.33 -18.64
N LEU A 55 16.28 15.48 -19.97
CA LEU A 55 15.45 14.70 -20.91
C LEU A 55 15.64 13.17 -20.78
N GLY A 56 16.77 12.71 -20.22
CA GLY A 56 16.96 11.29 -19.92
C GLY A 56 15.91 10.71 -18.97
N TRP A 57 15.33 11.53 -18.10
CA TRP A 57 14.25 11.13 -17.20
C TRP A 57 12.96 10.76 -17.95
N LEU A 58 12.69 11.40 -19.09
CA LEU A 58 11.53 11.11 -19.93
C LEU A 58 11.51 9.66 -20.44
N ALA A 59 12.69 9.08 -20.70
CA ALA A 59 12.80 7.68 -21.10
C ALA A 59 12.33 6.74 -19.97
N SER A 60 12.63 7.07 -18.72
CA SER A 60 12.16 6.32 -17.55
C SER A 60 10.64 6.42 -17.40
N ASP A 61 10.04 7.58 -17.68
CA ASP A 61 8.57 7.77 -17.59
C ASP A 61 7.84 6.96 -18.66
N ILE A 62 8.36 6.98 -19.88
CA ILE A 62 7.83 6.13 -20.97
C ILE A 62 7.89 4.66 -20.55
N ALA A 63 8.99 4.20 -19.94
CA ALA A 63 9.10 2.84 -19.44
C ALA A 63 8.07 2.53 -18.34
N VAL A 64 7.88 3.44 -17.38
CA VAL A 64 6.87 3.31 -16.31
C VAL A 64 5.47 3.21 -16.91
N VAL A 65 5.10 4.11 -17.82
CA VAL A 65 3.78 4.13 -18.48
C VAL A 65 3.53 2.83 -19.24
N ILE A 66 4.52 2.34 -20.00
CA ILE A 66 4.41 1.07 -20.75
C ILE A 66 4.15 -0.09 -19.80
N ILE A 67 4.88 -0.17 -18.67
CA ILE A 67 4.69 -1.23 -17.69
C ILE A 67 3.32 -1.12 -17.02
N PHE A 68 2.83 0.08 -16.68
CA PHE A 68 1.47 0.26 -16.16
C PHE A 68 0.40 -0.20 -17.13
N ILE A 69 0.52 0.17 -18.42
CA ILE A 69 -0.40 -0.29 -19.47
C ILE A 69 -0.34 -1.82 -19.57
N ALA A 70 0.85 -2.41 -19.59
CA ALA A 70 1.02 -3.86 -19.62
C ALA A 70 0.36 -4.55 -18.40
N THR A 71 0.52 -3.99 -17.20
CA THR A 71 -0.13 -4.44 -15.96
C THR A 71 -1.64 -4.40 -16.08
N PHE A 72 -2.22 -3.30 -16.58
CA PHE A 72 -3.66 -3.16 -16.75
C PHE A 72 -4.23 -4.09 -17.82
N VAL A 73 -3.53 -4.28 -18.94
CA VAL A 73 -3.92 -5.22 -20.00
C VAL A 73 -3.88 -6.66 -19.46
N LYS A 74 -2.82 -7.05 -18.76
CA LYS A 74 -2.69 -8.38 -18.15
C LYS A 74 -3.78 -8.63 -17.12
N SER A 75 -4.03 -7.67 -16.22
CA SER A 75 -5.13 -7.72 -15.26
C SER A 75 -6.49 -7.85 -15.96
N HIS A 76 -6.74 -7.09 -17.03
CA HIS A 76 -7.98 -7.20 -17.82
C HIS A 76 -8.18 -8.60 -18.40
N ILE A 77 -7.15 -9.14 -19.05
CA ILE A 77 -7.18 -10.46 -19.68
C ILE A 77 -7.38 -11.53 -18.60
N TYR A 78 -6.71 -11.40 -17.45
CA TYR A 78 -6.86 -12.31 -16.32
C TYR A 78 -8.31 -12.38 -15.84
N PHE A 79 -8.94 -11.23 -15.53
CA PHE A 79 -10.33 -11.20 -15.06
C PHE A 79 -11.32 -11.66 -16.13
N LYS A 80 -11.09 -11.32 -17.41
CA LYS A 80 -11.92 -11.81 -18.51
C LYS A 80 -11.89 -13.33 -18.61
N LYS A 81 -10.70 -13.94 -18.49
CA LYS A 81 -10.52 -15.40 -18.48
C LYS A 81 -11.14 -16.04 -17.24
N GLU A 82 -10.90 -15.49 -16.05
CA GLU A 82 -11.45 -16.00 -14.80
C GLU A 82 -12.99 -16.02 -14.83
N ARG A 83 -13.61 -14.95 -15.34
CA ARG A 83 -15.07 -14.85 -15.47
C ARG A 83 -15.63 -15.85 -16.48
N ALA A 84 -14.97 -16.02 -17.63
CA ALA A 84 -15.37 -17.04 -18.61
C ALA A 84 -15.25 -18.46 -18.05
N ARG A 85 -14.26 -18.72 -17.17
CA ARG A 85 -14.07 -20.02 -16.53
C ARG A 85 -15.09 -20.33 -15.44
N LYS A 86 -15.55 -19.35 -14.66
CA LYS A 86 -16.66 -19.55 -13.70
C LYS A 86 -17.95 -20.05 -14.38
N LEU A 87 -18.06 -19.92 -15.70
CA LEU A 87 -19.14 -20.46 -16.50
C LEU A 87 -18.89 -21.89 -17.02
N ILE A 88 -17.63 -22.38 -17.05
CA ILE A 88 -17.22 -23.62 -17.74
C ILE A 88 -16.49 -24.63 -16.82
N ASP A 89 -16.23 -24.30 -15.55
CA ASP A 89 -15.71 -25.20 -14.50
C ASP A 89 -14.44 -26.00 -14.89
N TYR A 90 -13.40 -25.29 -15.38
CA TYR A 90 -12.11 -25.89 -15.74
C TYR A 90 -10.98 -25.44 -14.79
N PRO A 91 -10.11 -26.36 -14.29
CA PRO A 91 -9.00 -26.02 -13.40
C PRO A 91 -7.88 -25.27 -14.16
N LEU A 92 -7.28 -24.26 -13.53
CA LEU A 92 -6.18 -23.48 -14.11
C LEU A 92 -4.85 -23.70 -13.36
N HIS A 93 -3.78 -23.86 -14.13
CA HIS A 93 -2.40 -23.70 -13.69
C HIS A 93 -2.03 -22.22 -13.51
N GLU A 94 -1.35 -21.93 -12.40
CA GLU A 94 -1.22 -20.61 -11.78
C GLU A 94 -0.53 -19.56 -12.66
N SER A 95 -1.17 -18.40 -12.82
CA SER A 95 -0.49 -17.21 -13.33
C SER A 95 -0.56 -16.15 -12.25
N HIS A 96 0.51 -16.06 -11.48
CA HIS A 96 0.73 -14.97 -10.52
C HIS A 96 0.62 -13.61 -11.23
N LEU A 97 0.18 -12.57 -10.52
CA LEU A 97 0.17 -11.18 -11.01
C LEU A 97 1.36 -10.37 -10.45
N PRO A 98 2.64 -10.76 -10.64
CA PRO A 98 3.78 -10.01 -10.11
C PRO A 98 3.97 -8.66 -10.82
N LEU A 99 3.27 -8.43 -11.94
CA LEU A 99 3.44 -7.23 -12.76
C LEU A 99 3.00 -5.95 -12.04
N SER A 100 2.03 -6.04 -11.12
CA SER A 100 1.62 -4.89 -10.29
C SER A 100 2.70 -4.48 -9.27
N VAL A 101 3.42 -5.46 -8.73
CA VAL A 101 4.58 -5.22 -7.86
C VAL A 101 5.67 -4.54 -8.66
N ILE A 102 5.99 -5.06 -9.85
CA ILE A 102 7.03 -4.50 -10.72
C ILE A 102 6.66 -3.09 -11.16
N SER A 103 5.41 -2.84 -11.55
CA SER A 103 4.95 -1.53 -11.99
C SER A 103 5.06 -0.51 -10.86
N TRP A 104 4.59 -0.85 -9.66
CA TRP A 104 4.71 0.04 -8.51
C TRP A 104 6.17 0.30 -8.13
N ALA A 105 6.99 -0.75 -8.03
CA ALA A 105 8.38 -0.62 -7.63
C ALA A 105 9.18 0.27 -8.60
N LEU A 106 8.99 0.07 -9.92
CA LEU A 106 9.66 0.91 -10.91
C LEU A 106 9.21 2.38 -10.80
N PHE A 107 7.89 2.60 -10.73
CA PHE A 107 7.33 3.94 -10.53
C PHE A 107 7.88 4.61 -9.27
N ALA A 108 7.89 3.92 -8.14
CA ALA A 108 8.38 4.43 -6.87
C ALA A 108 9.88 4.78 -6.93
N VAL A 109 10.71 3.97 -7.59
CA VAL A 109 12.15 4.28 -7.79
C VAL A 109 12.34 5.51 -8.66
N VAL A 110 11.63 5.61 -9.79
CA VAL A 110 11.75 6.77 -10.70
C VAL A 110 11.27 8.04 -10.02
N LEU A 111 10.08 8.01 -9.42
CA LEU A 111 9.49 9.14 -8.69
C LEU A 111 10.38 9.60 -7.53
N SER A 112 10.82 8.68 -6.68
CA SER A 112 11.67 9.02 -5.52
C SER A 112 13.02 9.61 -5.95
N SER A 113 13.61 9.09 -7.03
CA SER A 113 14.86 9.61 -7.58
C SER A 113 14.72 11.06 -8.06
N LYS A 114 13.67 11.34 -8.86
CA LYS A 114 13.37 12.71 -9.32
C LYS A 114 13.10 13.64 -8.15
N TYR A 115 12.28 13.20 -7.20
CA TYR A 115 11.92 14.00 -6.04
C TYR A 115 13.13 14.31 -5.15
N ALA A 116 14.03 13.34 -4.92
CA ALA A 116 15.27 13.56 -4.18
C ALA A 116 16.19 14.59 -4.85
N VAL A 117 16.32 14.53 -6.19
CA VAL A 117 17.09 15.50 -6.97
C VAL A 117 16.50 16.91 -6.83
N LEU A 118 15.17 17.03 -6.89
CA LEU A 118 14.47 18.31 -6.71
C LEU A 118 14.62 18.86 -5.28
N LEU A 119 14.42 18.01 -4.26
CA LEU A 119 14.56 18.42 -2.86
C LEU A 119 15.97 18.92 -2.54
N LYS A 120 16.99 18.26 -3.08
CA LYS A 120 18.39 18.59 -2.82
C LYS A 120 18.79 19.92 -3.47
N ASN A 121 18.43 20.11 -4.72
CA ASN A 121 19.02 21.18 -5.54
C ASN A 121 18.08 22.37 -5.76
N VAL A 122 16.76 22.16 -5.71
CA VAL A 122 15.76 23.16 -6.15
C VAL A 122 14.89 23.66 -5.00
N ALA A 123 14.71 22.87 -3.92
CA ALA A 123 13.72 23.17 -2.88
C ALA A 123 13.80 24.59 -2.28
N THR A 124 15.00 25.15 -2.12
CA THR A 124 15.18 26.51 -1.54
C THR A 124 15.04 27.66 -2.53
N GLU A 125 14.93 27.36 -3.83
CA GLU A 125 14.75 28.37 -4.87
C GLU A 125 13.27 28.56 -5.21
N LEU A 126 12.41 27.68 -4.72
CA LEU A 126 10.97 27.73 -4.96
C LEU A 126 10.31 28.78 -4.07
N ASN A 127 9.54 29.68 -4.69
CA ASN A 127 8.78 30.70 -3.98
C ASN A 127 7.38 30.16 -3.62
N GLU A 128 6.94 30.39 -2.38
CA GLU A 128 5.61 29.98 -1.90
C GLU A 128 4.45 30.72 -2.59
N LEU A 129 4.71 31.92 -3.14
CA LEU A 129 3.71 32.73 -3.83
C LEU A 129 3.43 32.27 -5.26
N ASP A 130 4.33 31.47 -5.84
CA ASP A 130 4.19 31.01 -7.22
C ASP A 130 3.23 29.82 -7.32
N PHE A 131 2.45 29.77 -8.40
CA PHE A 131 1.58 28.62 -8.67
C PHE A 131 2.38 27.31 -8.76
N PHE A 132 3.60 27.37 -9.31
CA PHE A 132 4.55 26.25 -9.31
C PHE A 132 5.52 26.33 -8.13
N GLY A 133 5.07 26.75 -6.96
CA GLY A 133 5.87 26.77 -5.73
C GLY A 133 6.02 25.40 -5.03
N PRO A 134 6.55 25.38 -3.79
CA PRO A 134 6.72 24.16 -3.00
C PRO A 134 5.44 23.34 -2.80
N ASN A 135 4.31 24.02 -2.64
CA ASN A 135 3.02 23.36 -2.39
C ASN A 135 2.53 22.54 -3.58
N THR A 136 2.77 23.02 -4.81
CA THR A 136 2.41 22.28 -6.03
C THR A 136 3.30 21.06 -6.22
N LEU A 137 4.60 21.19 -5.94
CA LEU A 137 5.51 20.05 -5.95
C LEU A 137 5.11 19.00 -4.89
N LYS A 138 4.85 19.42 -3.64
CA LYS A 138 4.39 18.53 -2.56
C LYS A 138 3.08 17.81 -2.93
N THR A 139 2.08 18.54 -3.39
CA THR A 139 0.77 17.95 -3.76
C THR A 139 0.88 17.00 -4.93
N THR A 140 1.69 17.35 -5.94
CA THR A 140 1.98 16.48 -7.09
C THR A 140 2.66 15.19 -6.65
N THR A 141 3.68 15.25 -5.80
CA THR A 141 4.36 14.05 -5.29
C THR A 141 3.41 13.21 -4.42
N ALA A 142 2.55 13.84 -3.62
CA ALA A 142 1.53 13.17 -2.81
C ALA A 142 0.48 12.38 -3.63
N LEU A 143 0.26 12.72 -4.91
CA LEU A 143 -0.60 11.93 -5.81
C LEU A 143 -0.15 10.48 -5.98
N ALA A 144 1.10 10.14 -5.62
CA ALA A 144 1.58 8.76 -5.59
C ALA A 144 0.67 7.84 -4.73
N GLY A 145 0.09 8.36 -3.63
CA GLY A 145 -0.87 7.61 -2.83
C GLY A 145 -2.15 7.29 -3.61
N VAL A 146 -2.62 8.21 -4.44
CA VAL A 146 -3.78 7.99 -5.32
C VAL A 146 -3.44 6.98 -6.41
N VAL A 147 -2.27 7.10 -7.04
CA VAL A 147 -1.76 6.13 -8.04
C VAL A 147 -1.71 4.72 -7.43
N PHE A 148 -1.22 4.58 -6.19
CA PHE A 148 -1.20 3.30 -5.49
C PHE A 148 -2.59 2.69 -5.34
N VAL A 149 -3.56 3.44 -4.83
CA VAL A 149 -4.92 2.96 -4.59
C VAL A 149 -5.61 2.56 -5.90
N LEU A 150 -5.43 3.36 -6.96
CA LEU A 150 -5.99 3.06 -8.27
C LEU A 150 -5.34 1.83 -8.89
N LEU A 151 -4.01 1.70 -8.79
CA LEU A 151 -3.28 0.51 -9.21
C LEU A 151 -3.82 -0.71 -8.46
N LEU A 152 -3.80 -0.71 -7.12
CA LEU A 152 -4.28 -1.81 -6.29
C LEU A 152 -5.72 -2.21 -6.61
N SER A 153 -6.61 -1.23 -6.69
CA SER A 153 -8.04 -1.46 -6.96
C SER A 153 -8.28 -2.05 -8.35
N SER A 154 -7.38 -1.79 -9.32
CA SER A 154 -7.45 -2.39 -10.66
C SER A 154 -6.98 -3.85 -10.73
N GLN A 155 -6.34 -4.35 -9.67
CA GLN A 155 -5.72 -5.69 -9.63
C GLN A 155 -6.56 -6.74 -8.91
N HIS A 156 -7.70 -6.37 -8.33
CA HIS A 156 -8.58 -7.31 -7.66
C HIS A 156 -10.05 -7.04 -8.03
N ASP A 157 -10.89 -8.07 -8.01
CA ASP A 157 -12.36 -7.94 -8.15
C ASP A 157 -13.06 -8.42 -6.86
N ALA A 158 -12.47 -8.09 -5.70
CA ALA A 158 -13.01 -8.48 -4.39
C ALA A 158 -14.35 -7.78 -4.14
N LYS A 159 -15.42 -8.58 -3.95
CA LYS A 159 -16.75 -8.06 -3.64
C LYS A 159 -16.74 -7.28 -2.33
N SER A 160 -17.50 -6.20 -2.27
CA SER A 160 -17.71 -5.41 -1.05
C SER A 160 -18.19 -6.30 0.10
N GLY A 161 -17.57 -6.17 1.27
CA GLY A 161 -17.89 -6.95 2.46
C GLY A 161 -17.34 -8.38 2.50
N SER A 162 -16.65 -8.85 1.44
CA SER A 162 -15.99 -10.16 1.46
C SER A 162 -14.76 -10.16 2.37
N ASN A 163 -14.46 -11.33 2.97
CA ASN A 163 -13.23 -11.54 3.75
C ASN A 163 -11.97 -11.19 2.92
N ARG A 164 -12.02 -11.44 1.61
CA ARG A 164 -10.95 -11.09 0.66
C ARG A 164 -10.71 -9.59 0.59
N ARG A 165 -11.78 -8.78 0.50
CA ARG A 165 -11.67 -7.32 0.46
C ARG A 165 -11.16 -6.76 1.79
N ARG A 166 -11.67 -7.27 2.92
CA ARG A 166 -11.18 -6.91 4.25
C ARG A 166 -9.69 -7.14 4.40
N TYR A 167 -9.21 -8.32 3.98
CA TYR A 167 -7.78 -8.63 4.00
C TYR A 167 -6.94 -7.63 3.18
N ILE A 168 -7.37 -7.30 1.97
CA ILE A 168 -6.68 -6.30 1.13
C ILE A 168 -6.66 -4.93 1.81
N ASP A 169 -7.81 -4.47 2.30
CA ASP A 169 -7.93 -3.16 2.95
C ASP A 169 -7.07 -3.11 4.23
N GLU A 170 -7.07 -4.16 5.04
CA GLU A 170 -6.31 -4.26 6.29
C GLU A 170 -4.78 -4.22 6.07
N LEU A 171 -4.28 -4.69 4.93
CA LEU A 171 -2.86 -4.61 4.58
C LEU A 171 -2.46 -3.28 3.93
N THR A 172 -3.40 -2.50 3.41
CA THR A 172 -3.08 -1.37 2.51
C THR A 172 -3.68 -0.03 2.95
N TRP A 173 -4.57 -0.02 3.93
CA TRP A 173 -5.28 1.18 4.40
C TRP A 173 -4.35 2.32 4.83
N THR A 174 -3.19 2.03 5.41
CA THR A 174 -2.28 3.06 5.93
C THR A 174 -1.40 3.70 4.86
N VAL A 175 -1.23 3.04 3.71
CA VAL A 175 -0.24 3.40 2.67
C VAL A 175 -0.39 4.84 2.18
N VAL A 176 -1.62 5.27 1.88
CA VAL A 176 -1.87 6.63 1.37
C VAL A 176 -1.41 7.66 2.39
N PHE A 177 -1.79 7.46 3.64
CA PHE A 177 -1.40 8.35 4.71
C PHE A 177 0.09 8.25 5.02
N ASP A 178 0.74 7.10 4.79
CA ASP A 178 2.18 6.94 4.98
C ASP A 178 2.87 7.85 3.96
N ILE A 179 2.52 7.73 2.67
CA ILE A 179 3.04 8.58 1.57
C ILE A 179 2.83 10.07 1.87
N LEU A 180 1.61 10.47 2.26
CA LEU A 180 1.30 11.86 2.60
C LEU A 180 2.19 12.39 3.71
N ASP A 181 2.40 11.60 4.76
CA ASP A 181 3.25 12.00 5.89
C ASP A 181 4.72 12.13 5.49
N GLY A 182 5.24 11.22 4.66
CA GLY A 182 6.60 11.31 4.16
C GLY A 182 6.83 12.54 3.28
N VAL A 183 5.86 12.91 2.44
CA VAL A 183 5.92 14.16 1.65
C VAL A 183 5.84 15.37 2.57
N ASP A 184 4.92 15.40 3.52
CA ASP A 184 4.75 16.52 4.44
C ASP A 184 6.00 16.72 5.32
N SER A 185 6.69 15.63 5.68
CA SER A 185 7.97 15.68 6.43
C SER A 185 9.09 16.39 5.67
N THR A 186 8.98 16.52 4.34
CA THR A 186 9.97 17.27 3.52
C THR A 186 9.72 18.77 3.50
N GLU A 187 8.62 19.27 4.09
CA GLU A 187 8.29 20.70 4.13
C GLU A 187 9.43 21.56 4.66
N ILE A 188 10.11 21.08 5.68
CA ILE A 188 11.24 21.78 6.30
C ILE A 188 12.41 22.01 5.32
N LEU A 189 12.54 21.20 4.26
CA LEU A 189 13.61 21.31 3.27
C LEU A 189 13.42 22.50 2.32
N PHE A 190 12.20 23.07 2.26
CA PHE A 190 11.87 24.24 1.43
C PHE A 190 12.14 25.57 2.15
N VAL A 191 12.31 25.55 3.48
CA VAL A 191 12.53 26.76 4.29
C VAL A 191 14.01 26.90 4.61
N LYS A 192 14.64 27.99 4.17
CA LYS A 192 16.08 28.23 4.37
C LYS A 192 16.45 28.25 5.85
N GLU A 193 15.73 29.00 6.66
CA GLU A 193 15.96 29.08 8.11
C GLU A 193 15.73 27.72 8.79
N GLY A 194 14.87 26.87 8.22
CA GLY A 194 14.63 25.51 8.69
C GLY A 194 15.82 24.58 8.47
N ARG A 195 16.58 24.78 7.38
CA ARG A 195 17.81 24.02 7.11
C ARG A 195 18.97 24.40 8.02
N ASP A 196 19.06 25.67 8.41
CA ASP A 196 20.17 26.17 9.23
C ASP A 196 20.14 25.59 10.66
N VAL A 197 18.98 25.10 11.11
CA VAL A 197 18.80 24.41 12.40
C VAL A 197 19.31 22.95 12.33
N PHE A 198 19.61 22.42 11.15
CA PHE A 198 19.96 21.02 10.98
C PHE A 198 21.39 20.70 11.41
N PHE A 199 21.54 19.59 12.12
CA PHE A 199 22.84 18.91 12.19
C PHE A 199 23.24 18.46 10.79
N SER A 200 24.54 18.53 10.50
CA SER A 200 25.11 18.10 9.22
C SER A 200 24.61 16.70 8.84
N GLY A 201 23.87 16.60 7.72
CA GLY A 201 23.36 15.34 7.19
C GLY A 201 21.88 15.03 7.44
N MET A 202 21.16 15.86 8.22
CA MET A 202 19.74 15.59 8.52
C MET A 202 18.82 15.75 7.29
N ASP A 203 19.18 16.62 6.36
CA ASP A 203 18.54 16.74 5.05
C ASP A 203 18.57 15.43 4.26
N TYR A 204 19.73 14.76 4.19
CA TYR A 204 19.87 13.45 3.55
C TYR A 204 19.03 12.37 4.24
N ILE A 205 18.95 12.42 5.57
CA ILE A 205 18.14 11.47 6.35
C ILE A 205 16.65 11.64 6.02
N ILE A 206 16.13 12.87 6.02
CA ILE A 206 14.73 13.16 5.70
C ILE A 206 14.40 12.72 4.27
N ILE A 207 15.27 13.07 3.30
CA ILE A 207 15.09 12.67 1.89
C ILE A 207 15.10 11.14 1.77
N THR A 208 16.02 10.45 2.46
CA THR A 208 16.13 8.99 2.41
C THR A 208 14.87 8.32 2.94
N PHE A 209 14.36 8.73 4.11
CA PHE A 209 13.14 8.17 4.66
C PHE A 209 11.91 8.49 3.82
N CYS A 210 11.83 9.68 3.22
CA CYS A 210 10.79 10.02 2.25
C CYS A 210 10.84 9.09 1.02
N CYS A 211 12.03 8.82 0.48
CA CYS A 211 12.22 7.91 -0.65
C CYS A 211 11.82 6.47 -0.31
N LEU A 212 12.25 5.97 0.86
CA LEU A 212 11.87 4.65 1.36
C LEU A 212 10.36 4.53 1.52
N ASN A 213 9.68 5.61 1.91
CA ASN A 213 8.24 5.62 2.08
C ASN A 213 7.45 5.44 0.77
N PHE A 214 8.00 5.84 -0.38
CA PHE A 214 7.42 5.45 -1.69
C PHE A 214 7.65 3.98 -2.03
N LEU A 215 8.74 3.39 -1.53
CA LEU A 215 9.10 1.99 -1.80
C LEU A 215 8.38 1.00 -0.89
N VAL A 216 8.10 1.39 0.36
CA VAL A 216 7.41 0.56 1.37
C VAL A 216 6.14 -0.11 0.83
N PRO A 217 5.25 0.56 0.09
CA PRO A 217 4.02 -0.07 -0.43
C PRO A 217 4.25 -1.24 -1.40
N THR A 218 5.47 -1.41 -1.92
CA THR A 218 5.86 -2.62 -2.67
C THR A 218 5.69 -3.88 -1.82
N ILE A 219 5.94 -3.76 -0.53
CA ILE A 219 5.97 -4.86 0.42
C ILE A 219 4.55 -5.47 0.64
N PRO A 220 3.50 -4.71 1.00
CA PRO A 220 2.14 -5.25 1.04
C PRO A 220 1.65 -5.73 -0.34
N LEU A 221 2.09 -5.10 -1.45
CA LEU A 221 1.78 -5.59 -2.80
C LEU A 221 2.39 -6.98 -3.09
N ILE A 222 3.63 -7.23 -2.66
CA ILE A 222 4.27 -8.56 -2.76
C ILE A 222 3.44 -9.58 -1.98
N THR A 223 3.05 -9.25 -0.75
CA THR A 223 2.27 -10.13 0.11
C THR A 223 0.90 -10.43 -0.50
N LEU A 224 0.22 -9.42 -1.06
CA LEU A 224 -1.05 -9.60 -1.77
C LEU A 224 -0.89 -10.41 -3.07
N SER A 225 0.17 -10.17 -3.85
CA SER A 225 0.44 -10.93 -5.07
C SER A 225 0.74 -12.40 -4.79
N ARG A 226 1.39 -12.71 -3.66
CA ARG A 226 1.68 -14.09 -3.23
C ARG A 226 0.45 -14.82 -2.70
N THR A 227 -0.43 -14.11 -2.00
CA THR A 227 -1.68 -14.67 -1.43
C THR A 227 -2.84 -14.75 -2.43
N LYS A 228 -2.57 -14.51 -3.73
CA LYS A 228 -3.61 -14.39 -4.78
C LYS A 228 -4.70 -13.41 -4.35
N PHE A 229 -4.30 -12.28 -3.77
CA PHE A 229 -5.17 -11.24 -3.22
C PHE A 229 -6.15 -11.78 -2.15
N GLY A 230 -5.70 -12.71 -1.29
CA GLY A 230 -6.47 -13.25 -0.16
C GLY A 230 -7.23 -14.55 -0.44
N GLU A 231 -6.91 -15.26 -1.52
CA GLU A 231 -7.41 -16.63 -1.75
C GLU A 231 -6.60 -17.67 -0.95
N GLU A 232 -5.33 -17.38 -0.69
CA GLU A 232 -4.46 -18.18 0.17
C GLU A 232 -4.12 -17.40 1.44
N LYS A 233 -4.24 -18.06 2.60
CA LYS A 233 -3.92 -17.44 3.90
C LYS A 233 -2.44 -17.62 4.21
N VAL A 234 -1.71 -16.51 4.31
CA VAL A 234 -0.42 -16.50 5.01
C VAL A 234 -0.68 -16.55 6.52
N SER A 235 0.26 -17.11 7.29
CA SER A 235 0.12 -17.16 8.74
C SER A 235 -0.02 -15.74 9.32
N HIS A 236 -0.96 -15.58 10.25
CA HIS A 236 -1.24 -14.29 10.90
C HIS A 236 0.03 -13.67 11.51
N ARG A 237 0.89 -14.52 12.10
CA ARG A 237 2.17 -14.09 12.71
C ARG A 237 3.12 -13.48 11.69
N LEU A 238 3.22 -14.03 10.49
CA LEU A 238 4.12 -13.50 9.47
C LEU A 238 3.63 -12.15 8.95
N ILE A 239 2.31 -12.00 8.77
CA ILE A 239 1.69 -10.72 8.39
C ILE A 239 1.91 -9.68 9.50
N LEU A 240 1.75 -10.06 10.77
CA LEU A 240 1.95 -9.18 11.91
C LEU A 240 3.40 -8.70 12.02
N ILE A 241 4.38 -9.62 11.94
CA ILE A 241 5.82 -9.28 11.96
C ILE A 241 6.16 -8.34 10.80
N HIS A 242 5.59 -8.57 9.63
CA HIS A 242 5.80 -7.74 8.46
C HIS A 242 5.24 -6.34 8.62
N LYS A 243 4.01 -6.21 9.13
CA LYS A 243 3.39 -4.92 9.47
C LYS A 243 4.19 -4.18 10.53
N LEU A 244 4.64 -4.87 11.57
CA LEU A 244 5.53 -4.36 12.61
C LEU A 244 6.82 -3.79 12.01
N PHE A 245 7.52 -4.59 11.21
CA PHE A 245 8.78 -4.18 10.61
C PHE A 245 8.61 -2.93 9.74
N LEU A 246 7.56 -2.88 8.92
CA LEU A 246 7.24 -1.71 8.10
C LEU A 246 6.92 -0.46 8.93
N ALA A 247 6.06 -0.60 9.93
CA ALA A 247 5.65 0.50 10.79
C ALA A 247 6.83 1.09 11.57
N TYR A 248 7.72 0.25 12.10
CA TYR A 248 8.86 0.73 12.89
C TYR A 248 10.05 1.18 12.03
N LEU A 249 10.27 0.59 10.85
CA LEU A 249 11.43 0.94 10.04
C LEU A 249 11.30 2.31 9.37
N VAL A 250 10.10 2.71 8.96
CA VAL A 250 9.90 3.95 8.18
C VAL A 250 9.05 4.97 8.91
N ASN A 251 7.95 4.59 9.55
CA ASN A 251 7.07 5.56 10.21
C ASN A 251 7.66 6.08 11.52
N LEU A 252 8.40 5.26 12.28
CA LEU A 252 9.04 5.73 13.52
C LEU A 252 10.14 6.77 13.25
N PRO A 253 11.07 6.59 12.29
CA PRO A 253 12.03 7.65 11.95
C PRO A 253 11.37 8.94 11.45
N LEU A 254 10.34 8.85 10.62
CA LEU A 254 9.56 10.02 10.20
C LEU A 254 8.91 10.74 11.40
N LEU A 255 8.39 9.98 12.36
CA LEU A 255 7.85 10.54 13.60
C LEU A 255 8.95 11.21 14.46
N ILE A 256 10.12 10.58 14.62
CA ILE A 256 11.23 11.12 15.40
C ILE A 256 11.73 12.44 14.80
N THR A 257 11.95 12.46 13.47
CA THR A 257 12.38 13.69 12.78
C THR A 257 11.37 14.82 12.97
N ARG A 258 10.06 14.53 12.86
CA ARG A 258 8.98 15.47 13.17
C ARG A 258 9.01 15.98 14.61
N MET A 259 9.27 15.11 15.60
CA MET A 259 9.33 15.51 17.01
C MET A 259 10.55 16.41 17.31
N ILE A 260 11.71 16.11 16.70
CA ILE A 260 12.91 16.93 16.81
C ILE A 260 12.66 18.33 16.23
N ILE A 261 12.08 18.40 15.02
CA ILE A 261 11.74 19.67 14.35
C ILE A 261 10.72 20.46 15.17
N TRP A 262 9.69 19.80 15.70
CA TRP A 262 8.68 20.45 16.54
C TRP A 262 9.31 21.11 17.77
N HIS A 263 10.14 20.37 18.51
CA HIS A 263 10.79 20.88 19.71
C HIS A 263 11.82 21.98 19.40
N GLY A 264 12.47 21.93 18.24
CA GLY A 264 13.50 22.89 17.84
C GLY A 264 12.98 24.16 17.15
N SER A 265 11.82 24.13 16.49
CA SER A 265 11.40 25.18 15.55
C SER A 265 10.03 25.81 15.84
N SER A 266 9.42 25.55 17.01
CA SER A 266 8.12 26.11 17.46
C SER A 266 6.97 26.04 16.42
N ARG A 267 7.07 25.11 15.46
CA ARG A 267 6.06 24.89 14.42
C ARG A 267 4.87 24.09 14.97
N VAL A 268 3.74 24.19 14.28
CA VAL A 268 2.53 23.41 14.63
C VAL A 268 2.80 21.93 14.35
N VAL A 269 2.38 21.05 15.26
CA VAL A 269 2.44 19.59 15.06
C VAL A 269 1.53 19.23 13.90
N SER A 270 2.09 18.63 12.84
CA SER A 270 1.31 18.11 11.73
C SER A 270 0.37 16.99 12.21
N ILE A 271 -0.88 17.03 11.74
CA ILE A 271 -1.92 16.04 12.07
C ILE A 271 -1.47 14.62 11.66
N PHE A 272 -0.60 14.52 10.64
CA PHE A 272 -0.04 13.24 10.21
C PHE A 272 0.84 12.58 11.27
N SER A 273 1.50 13.34 12.15
CA SER A 273 2.27 12.79 13.28
C SER A 273 1.38 12.02 14.28
N LEU A 274 0.14 12.46 14.49
CA LEU A 274 -0.81 11.77 15.37
C LEU A 274 -1.21 10.40 14.82
N LYS A 275 -1.34 10.28 13.49
CA LYS A 275 -1.64 9.01 12.82
C LYS A 275 -0.54 7.96 13.06
N ASN A 276 0.74 8.35 13.02
CA ASN A 276 1.84 7.44 13.35
C ASN A 276 1.77 6.97 14.81
N ILE A 277 1.45 7.85 15.76
CA ILE A 277 1.26 7.48 17.17
C ILE A 277 0.11 6.47 17.31
N ILE A 278 -1.04 6.75 16.69
CA ILE A 278 -2.22 5.87 16.73
C ILE A 278 -1.89 4.49 16.13
N ILE A 279 -1.23 4.43 14.99
CA ILE A 279 -0.88 3.17 14.33
C ILE A 279 0.10 2.35 15.15
N ILE A 280 1.16 2.99 15.68
CA ILE A 280 2.13 2.30 16.54
C ILE A 280 1.41 1.76 17.79
N SER A 281 0.50 2.54 18.38
CA SER A 281 -0.26 2.12 19.56
C SER A 281 -1.21 0.96 19.25
N MET A 282 -1.94 1.02 18.13
CA MET A 282 -2.82 -0.05 17.68
C MET A 282 -2.07 -1.35 17.39
N ILE A 283 -0.95 -1.28 16.67
CA ILE A 283 -0.12 -2.46 16.38
C ILE A 283 0.46 -3.03 17.67
N SER A 284 0.92 -2.18 18.59
CA SER A 284 1.45 -2.62 19.89
C SER A 284 0.38 -3.34 20.72
N TYR A 285 -0.86 -2.84 20.70
CA TYR A 285 -1.99 -3.46 21.40
C TYR A 285 -2.37 -4.83 20.79
N ASP A 286 -2.45 -4.92 19.46
CA ASP A 286 -2.73 -6.18 18.75
C ASP A 286 -1.65 -7.25 19.03
N VAL A 287 -0.40 -6.82 19.11
CA VAL A 287 0.72 -7.70 19.51
C VAL A 287 0.57 -8.18 20.95
N TYR A 288 0.21 -7.28 21.87
CA TYR A 288 -0.01 -7.60 23.28
C TYR A 288 -1.14 -8.62 23.47
N GLU A 289 -2.30 -8.40 22.82
CA GLU A 289 -3.44 -9.32 22.85
C GLU A 289 -3.04 -10.71 22.31
N HIS A 290 -2.26 -10.75 21.23
CA HIS A 290 -1.78 -12.02 20.68
C HIS A 290 -0.80 -12.79 21.59
N PHE A 291 -0.08 -12.10 22.48
CA PHE A 291 0.74 -12.77 23.50
C PHE A 291 -0.13 -13.28 24.66
N GLN A 292 -1.13 -12.50 25.08
CA GLN A 292 -2.07 -12.89 26.13
C GLN A 292 -2.86 -14.16 25.75
N ASP A 293 -3.40 -14.22 24.53
CA ASP A 293 -4.12 -15.40 24.04
C ASP A 293 -3.27 -16.69 24.05
N LYS A 294 -1.96 -16.57 23.82
CA LYS A 294 -1.03 -17.72 23.88
C LYS A 294 -0.77 -18.18 25.29
N GLU A 295 -0.66 -17.26 26.25
CA GLU A 295 -0.53 -17.60 27.66
C GLU A 295 -1.80 -18.32 28.14
N ASP A 296 -2.99 -17.80 27.85
CA ASP A 296 -4.26 -18.41 28.25
C ASP A 296 -4.49 -19.80 27.61
N THR A 297 -4.09 -19.96 26.34
CA THR A 297 -4.12 -21.27 25.65
C THR A 297 -3.12 -22.25 26.25
N SER A 298 -1.96 -21.78 26.70
CA SER A 298 -0.95 -22.65 27.32
C SER A 298 -1.37 -23.13 28.71
N VAL A 299 -1.99 -22.26 29.51
CA VAL A 299 -2.52 -22.57 30.85
C VAL A 299 -3.69 -23.56 30.77
N SER A 300 -4.62 -23.35 29.83
CA SER A 300 -5.76 -24.28 29.63
C SER A 300 -5.34 -25.68 29.14
N ASN A 301 -4.26 -25.80 28.36
CA ASN A 301 -3.73 -27.11 27.94
C ASN A 301 -2.99 -27.84 29.07
N LEU A 302 -2.37 -27.11 30.02
CA LEU A 302 -1.79 -27.68 31.24
C LEU A 302 -2.89 -28.23 32.17
N ASP A 303 -3.97 -27.48 32.37
CA ASP A 303 -5.11 -27.92 33.22
C ASP A 303 -5.83 -29.16 32.66
N CYS A 304 -5.90 -29.36 31.33
CA CYS A 304 -6.47 -30.58 30.74
C CYS A 304 -5.51 -31.78 30.73
N GLY A 305 -4.19 -31.55 30.70
CA GLY A 305 -3.18 -32.62 30.71
C GLY A 305 -3.09 -33.34 32.06
N ASP A 306 -3.34 -32.62 33.16
CA ASP A 306 -3.30 -33.18 34.50
C ASP A 306 -4.56 -34.01 34.85
N VAL A 307 -5.71 -33.74 34.20
CA VAL A 307 -6.95 -34.50 34.44
C VAL A 307 -6.92 -35.89 33.78
N VAL A 308 -6.21 -36.06 32.65
CA VAL A 308 -6.09 -37.37 31.97
C VAL A 308 -5.11 -38.32 32.70
N SER A 309 -4.20 -37.78 33.50
CA SER A 309 -3.19 -38.56 34.24
C SER A 309 -3.72 -39.20 35.53
N VAL A 310 -4.88 -38.76 36.04
CA VAL A 310 -5.42 -39.20 37.35
C VAL A 310 -6.45 -40.35 37.22
N THR A 311 -6.91 -40.70 36.02
CA THR A 311 -7.98 -41.70 35.82
C THR A 311 -7.53 -43.12 35.48
N ASN A 312 -6.23 -43.38 35.29
CA ASN A 312 -5.69 -44.72 34.97
C ASN A 312 -5.00 -45.42 36.14
N GLY A 313 -5.47 -45.21 37.37
CA GLY A 313 -4.76 -45.65 38.58
C GLY A 313 -5.57 -46.36 39.65
N VAL A 314 -6.73 -46.99 39.35
CA VAL A 314 -7.39 -47.89 40.33
C VAL A 314 -8.13 -49.03 39.62
N SER A 315 -7.44 -50.14 39.36
CA SER A 315 -8.08 -51.46 39.31
C SER A 315 -7.02 -52.55 39.49
N GLY A 316 -7.18 -53.36 40.54
CA GLY A 316 -6.35 -54.53 40.79
C GLY A 316 -5.88 -54.60 42.23
N ASP A 317 -6.71 -55.19 43.10
CA ASP A 317 -6.33 -56.28 44.00
C ASP A 317 -7.27 -56.35 45.21
N LYS A 318 -8.05 -57.44 45.30
CA LYS A 318 -8.07 -58.33 46.46
C LYS A 318 -8.89 -59.59 46.19
N TYR A 319 -8.27 -60.68 46.62
CA TYR A 319 -8.70 -62.07 46.74
C TYR A 319 -10.14 -62.27 47.22
#